data_AF-A0A2G5UD25-F1
#
_entry.id   AF-A0A2G5UD25-F1
#
_cell.length_a   1.000
_cell.length_b   1.000
_cell.length_c   1.000
_cell.angle_alpha   90.00
_cell.angle_beta   90.00
_cell.angle_gamma   90.00
#
_symmetry.space_group_name_H-M   'P 1'
#
loop_
_entity.id
_entity.type
_entity.pdbx_description
1 polymer ?
#
loop_
_entity_poly.entity_id
_entity_poly.type
_entity_poly.pdbx_seq_one_letter_code
_entity_poly.pdbx_strand_id
1 'polypeptide(L)'
;MARLRLFTQQPDHTCRNFLESFLGFIINPLWACVILGHKFYTYLRPFHLTHFTFWHCLAVANYSFLWVFAVSMSSESDFTQRIFGYVYVLYCIVVSCEVISIPKGGGISKEWKVQSLPKVQNLNHVISGFFGMISSVWIAFGCLLALSFGFRALIFCSIYMLALCFFIVSYMMISNVLTHLYLILPPENQPFSGIKLHVVLLGLFHLAVGIASVFFTKFWPICVLLLLSSFVFSINAWSCVFTPSYILCEHREYEEDMLKSPGIICHVAVRRNLGKMKDPMNLPIGFQFDDQLDVSGLKYKVLKSYK
;
A
#
# COMPACT_ATOMS: atom_id res chain seq x y z
N MET A 1 -18.26 -14.11 5.99
CA MET A 1 -16.80 -13.89 5.87
C MET A 1 -16.21 -14.13 7.26
N ALA A 2 -15.66 -15.31 7.51
CA ALA A 2 -15.13 -15.67 8.83
C ALA A 2 -14.06 -14.64 9.24
N ARG A 3 -14.25 -14.02 10.40
CA ARG A 3 -13.26 -13.13 11.02
C ARG A 3 -12.01 -13.95 11.31
N LEU A 4 -11.04 -13.99 10.40
CA LEU A 4 -9.66 -14.22 10.80
C LEU A 4 -9.31 -13.05 11.73
N ARG A 5 -9.33 -13.28 13.03
CA ARG A 5 -8.64 -12.44 14.03
C ARG A 5 -7.18 -12.47 13.61
N LEU A 6 -6.72 -11.42 12.94
CA LEU A 6 -5.40 -11.42 12.31
C LEU A 6 -4.40 -10.72 13.25
N PHE A 7 -3.58 -11.55 13.93
CA PHE A 7 -2.14 -11.34 14.11
C PHE A 7 -1.67 -9.99 14.68
N THR A 8 -2.33 -9.43 15.67
CA THR A 8 -1.79 -8.26 16.37
C THR A 8 -0.92 -8.68 17.54
N GLN A 9 0.09 -7.87 17.88
CA GLN A 9 0.65 -7.85 19.24
C GLN A 9 -0.54 -7.75 20.19
N GLN A 10 -0.81 -8.77 21.00
CA GLN A 10 -1.79 -8.69 22.07
C GLN A 10 -1.02 -8.62 23.39
N PRO A 11 -1.51 -7.83 24.37
CA PRO A 11 -0.86 -7.72 25.67
C PRO A 11 -0.82 -9.06 26.42
N ASP A 12 -1.75 -9.97 26.12
CA ASP A 12 -1.82 -11.28 26.75
C ASP A 12 -1.12 -12.36 25.89
N HIS A 13 -0.01 -12.87 26.42
CA HIS A 13 0.69 -14.05 25.91
C HIS A 13 -0.08 -15.35 26.20
N THR A 14 -1.28 -15.50 25.64
CA THR A 14 -1.97 -16.79 25.65
C THR A 14 -1.36 -17.73 24.60
N CYS A 15 -1.28 -19.03 24.90
CA CYS A 15 -0.76 -20.06 23.99
C CYS A 15 -1.41 -20.02 22.59
N ARG A 16 -2.69 -19.64 22.54
CA ARG A 16 -3.44 -19.40 21.31
C ARG A 16 -2.82 -18.31 20.42
N ASN A 17 -2.43 -17.17 20.98
CA ASN A 17 -1.86 -16.05 20.23
C ASN A 17 -0.48 -16.40 19.63
N PHE A 18 0.30 -17.21 20.35
CA PHE A 18 1.56 -17.75 19.86
C PHE A 18 1.34 -18.74 18.71
N LEU A 19 0.40 -19.68 18.86
CA LEU A 19 0.07 -20.65 17.82
C LEU A 19 -0.46 -19.97 16.56
N GLU A 20 -1.37 -19.00 16.71
CA GLU A 20 -1.87 -18.20 15.59
C GLU A 20 -0.69 -17.52 14.90
N SER A 21 0.15 -16.75 15.62
CA SER A 21 1.35 -16.08 15.11
C SER A 21 2.31 -17.01 14.34
N PHE A 22 2.59 -18.17 14.91
CA PHE A 22 3.44 -19.19 14.30
C PHE A 22 2.84 -19.76 13.00
N LEU A 23 1.55 -20.08 13.00
CA LEU A 23 0.85 -20.56 11.82
C LEU A 23 0.83 -19.51 10.70
N GLY A 24 0.63 -18.24 11.04
CA GLY A 24 0.71 -17.16 10.04
C GLY A 24 2.10 -17.01 9.45
N PHE A 25 3.15 -17.21 10.24
CA PHE A 25 4.52 -17.20 9.73
C PHE A 25 4.79 -18.37 8.78
N ILE A 26 4.20 -19.55 9.02
CA ILE A 26 4.29 -20.69 8.11
C ILE A 26 3.54 -20.42 6.80
N ILE A 27 2.32 -19.91 6.88
CA ILE A 27 1.44 -19.72 5.71
C ILE A 27 1.89 -18.53 4.86
N ASN A 28 2.27 -17.42 5.51
CA ASN A 28 2.67 -16.20 4.85
C ASN A 28 3.74 -15.44 5.67
N PRO A 29 5.01 -15.88 5.59
CA PRO A 29 6.10 -15.31 6.40
C PRO A 29 6.31 -13.83 6.12
N LEU A 30 6.17 -13.41 4.86
CA LEU A 30 6.33 -12.01 4.47
C LEU A 30 5.30 -11.13 5.16
N TRP A 31 4.02 -11.49 5.09
CA TRP A 31 2.96 -10.72 5.72
C TRP A 31 3.06 -10.71 7.25
N ALA A 32 3.42 -11.85 7.85
CA ALA A 32 3.66 -11.95 9.29
C ALA A 32 4.78 -10.99 9.74
N CYS A 33 5.91 -10.94 9.02
CA CYS A 33 6.99 -9.99 9.26
C CYS A 33 6.53 -8.54 9.16
N VAL A 34 5.73 -8.20 8.13
CA VAL A 34 5.19 -6.86 7.95
C VAL A 34 4.31 -6.48 9.13
N ILE A 35 3.37 -7.33 9.55
CA ILE A 35 2.49 -7.03 10.68
C ILE A 35 3.29 -6.86 11.98
N LEU A 36 4.20 -7.78 12.30
CA LEU A 36 5.03 -7.74 13.50
C LEU A 36 5.96 -6.50 13.54
N GLY A 37 6.35 -6.00 12.38
CA GLY A 37 7.16 -4.80 12.28
C GLY A 37 6.42 -3.51 12.66
N HIS A 38 5.09 -3.49 12.56
CA HIS A 38 4.27 -2.30 12.82
C HIS A 38 3.78 -2.27 14.27
N LYS A 39 4.00 -1.13 14.92
CA LYS A 39 3.56 -0.93 16.31
C LYS A 39 2.04 -0.85 16.45
N PHE A 40 1.37 -0.13 15.56
CA PHE A 40 -0.07 0.10 15.66
C PHE A 40 -0.84 -0.82 14.71
N TYR A 41 -1.82 -1.57 15.23
CA TYR A 41 -2.75 -2.37 14.43
C TYR A 41 -3.38 -1.57 13.28
N THR A 42 -3.72 -0.31 13.58
CA THR A 42 -4.39 0.58 12.63
C THR A 42 -3.52 1.06 11.46
N TYR A 43 -2.22 0.77 11.45
CA TYR A 43 -1.37 1.17 10.33
C TYR A 43 -1.72 0.47 9.03
N LEU A 44 -2.02 -0.83 9.10
CA LEU A 44 -2.33 -1.64 7.93
C LEU A 44 -3.84 -1.79 7.70
N ARG A 45 -4.67 -1.23 8.59
CA ARG A 45 -6.13 -1.43 8.56
C ARG A 45 -6.80 -0.68 7.41
N PRO A 46 -6.57 0.63 7.20
CA PRO A 46 -7.00 1.30 5.98
C PRO A 46 -6.35 0.60 4.79
N PHE A 47 -7.14 0.29 3.76
CA PHE A 47 -6.61 -0.33 2.55
C PHE A 47 -5.79 -1.61 2.81
N HIS A 48 -6.18 -2.45 3.77
CA HIS A 48 -5.44 -3.67 4.16
C HIS A 48 -5.01 -4.54 2.98
N LEU A 49 -5.91 -4.76 2.00
CA LEU A 49 -5.55 -5.52 0.80
C LEU A 49 -4.49 -4.81 -0.04
N THR A 50 -4.51 -3.48 -0.15
CA THR A 50 -3.46 -2.70 -0.81
C THR A 50 -2.11 -2.92 -0.13
N HIS A 51 -2.04 -2.82 1.20
CA HIS A 51 -0.78 -3.05 1.93
C HIS A 51 -0.27 -4.46 1.70
N PHE A 52 -1.15 -5.46 1.86
CA PHE A 52 -0.84 -6.86 1.58
C PHE A 52 -0.27 -7.02 0.17
N THR A 53 -1.01 -6.55 -0.84
CA THR A 53 -0.64 -6.72 -2.23
C THR A 53 0.62 -5.93 -2.60
N PHE A 54 0.83 -4.74 -2.04
CA PHE A 54 2.06 -3.96 -2.22
C PHE A 54 3.29 -4.75 -1.76
N TRP A 55 3.31 -5.26 -0.53
CA TRP A 55 4.48 -5.94 0.01
C TRP A 55 4.83 -7.21 -0.77
N HIS A 56 3.83 -8.00 -1.15
CA HIS A 56 4.04 -9.19 -1.97
C HIS A 56 4.50 -8.84 -3.39
N CYS A 57 3.86 -7.85 -4.02
CA CYS A 57 4.22 -7.38 -5.34
C CYS A 57 5.65 -6.84 -5.36
N LEU A 58 6.01 -6.01 -4.38
CA LEU A 58 7.36 -5.48 -4.24
C LEU A 58 8.37 -6.61 -4.07
N ALA A 59 8.15 -7.54 -3.14
CA ALA A 59 9.05 -8.66 -2.92
C ALA A 59 9.26 -9.47 -4.20
N VAL A 60 8.18 -9.95 -4.83
CA VAL A 60 8.27 -10.78 -6.03
C VAL A 60 8.89 -9.99 -7.20
N ALA A 61 8.52 -8.73 -7.40
CA ALA A 61 9.05 -7.91 -8.49
C ALA A 61 10.55 -7.64 -8.34
N ASN A 62 11.06 -7.49 -7.10
CA ASN A 62 12.49 -7.35 -6.83
C ASN A 62 13.22 -8.69 -7.00
N TYR A 63 12.76 -9.77 -6.36
CA TYR A 63 13.42 -11.08 -6.47
C TYR A 63 13.44 -11.59 -7.91
N SER A 64 12.33 -11.40 -8.63
CA SER A 64 12.25 -11.83 -10.03
C SER A 64 13.09 -10.96 -10.95
N PHE A 65 13.39 -9.71 -10.57
CA PHE A 65 14.25 -8.84 -11.36
C PHE A 65 15.66 -9.44 -11.54
N LEU A 66 16.21 -10.12 -10.53
CA LEU A 66 17.48 -10.83 -10.67
C LEU A 66 17.46 -11.87 -11.79
N TRP A 67 16.36 -12.63 -11.88
CA TRP A 67 16.17 -13.63 -12.93
C TRP A 67 15.95 -12.98 -14.30
N VAL A 68 15.09 -11.96 -14.38
CA VAL A 68 14.85 -11.18 -15.61
C VAL A 68 16.16 -10.57 -16.11
N PHE A 69 16.95 -9.99 -15.22
CA PHE A 69 18.26 -9.40 -15.49
C PHE A 69 19.23 -10.46 -16.03
N ALA A 70 19.41 -11.58 -15.33
CA ALA A 70 20.33 -12.64 -15.74
C ALA A 70 20.00 -13.21 -17.13
N VAL A 71 18.71 -13.38 -17.43
CA VAL A 71 18.26 -13.90 -18.71
C VAL A 71 18.41 -12.87 -19.83
N SER A 72 18.08 -11.60 -19.56
CA SER A 72 17.95 -10.56 -20.60
C SER A 72 19.25 -9.82 -20.91
N MET A 73 20.18 -9.77 -19.95
CA MET A 73 21.46 -9.04 -20.10
C MET A 73 22.61 -9.93 -20.56
N SER A 74 22.37 -11.22 -20.80
CA SER A 74 23.39 -12.19 -21.19
C SER A 74 24.14 -11.85 -22.48
N SER A 75 23.52 -11.06 -23.38
CA SER A 75 24.10 -10.60 -24.64
C SER A 75 24.85 -9.26 -24.54
N GLU A 76 24.78 -8.56 -23.41
CA GLU A 76 25.47 -7.27 -23.19
C GLU A 76 26.94 -7.50 -22.82
N SER A 77 27.79 -6.47 -22.92
CA SER A 77 29.20 -6.59 -22.54
C SER A 77 29.38 -6.89 -21.04
N ASP A 78 30.38 -7.69 -20.69
CA ASP A 78 30.68 -8.06 -19.29
C ASP A 78 30.83 -6.82 -18.38
N PHE A 79 31.48 -5.77 -18.90
CA PHE A 79 31.60 -4.48 -18.19
C PHE A 79 30.23 -3.86 -17.86
N THR A 80 29.30 -3.83 -18.82
CA THR A 80 27.96 -3.28 -18.62
C THR A 80 27.16 -4.10 -17.62
N GLN A 81 27.24 -5.43 -17.72
CA GLN A 81 26.57 -6.35 -16.80
C GLN A 81 27.05 -6.15 -15.35
N ARG A 82 28.36 -6.01 -15.15
CA ARG A 82 28.94 -5.78 -13.82
C ARG A 82 28.52 -4.43 -13.21
N ILE A 83 28.62 -3.34 -13.98
CA ILE A 83 28.18 -2.01 -13.51
C ILE A 83 26.72 -2.05 -13.10
N PHE A 84 25.86 -2.60 -13.96
CA PHE A 84 24.44 -2.66 -13.66
C PHE A 84 24.17 -3.55 -12.44
N GLY A 85 24.89 -4.66 -12.29
CA GLY A 85 24.82 -5.50 -11.09
C GLY A 85 25.16 -4.75 -9.81
N TYR A 86 26.22 -3.93 -9.80
CA TYR A 86 26.57 -3.08 -8.66
C TYR A 86 25.48 -2.04 -8.35
N VAL A 87 24.92 -1.40 -9.38
CA VAL A 87 23.79 -0.46 -9.22
C VAL A 87 22.58 -1.16 -8.61
N TYR A 88 22.28 -2.39 -9.05
CA TYR A 88 21.18 -3.19 -8.50
C TYR A 88 21.41 -3.55 -7.02
N VAL A 89 22.62 -3.99 -6.65
CA VAL A 89 22.96 -4.29 -5.26
C VAL A 89 22.84 -3.04 -4.39
N LEU A 90 23.33 -1.89 -4.86
CA LEU A 90 23.19 -0.62 -4.15
C LEU A 90 21.71 -0.26 -3.95
N TYR A 91 20.89 -0.41 -4.98
CA TYR A 91 19.44 -0.24 -4.89
C TYR A 91 18.83 -1.18 -3.84
N CYS A 92 19.18 -2.47 -3.83
CA CYS A 92 18.67 -3.43 -2.84
C CYS A 92 19.03 -3.02 -1.41
N ILE A 93 20.25 -2.52 -1.20
CA ILE A 93 20.68 -2.02 0.11
C ILE A 93 19.85 -0.81 0.52
N VAL A 94 19.73 0.20 -0.34
CA VAL A 94 18.95 1.43 -0.06
C VAL A 94 17.49 1.08 0.21
N VAL A 95 16.87 0.27 -0.64
CA VAL A 95 15.49 -0.17 -0.46
C VAL A 95 15.33 -0.99 0.82
N SER A 96 16.24 -1.90 1.14
CA SER A 96 16.17 -2.68 2.38
C SER A 96 16.28 -1.78 3.61
N CYS A 97 17.16 -0.78 3.60
CA CYS A 97 17.27 0.20 4.66
C CYS A 97 15.94 0.96 4.85
N GLU A 98 15.36 1.48 3.77
CA GLU A 98 14.08 2.20 3.83
C GLU A 98 12.92 1.29 4.24
N VAL A 99 12.83 0.08 3.67
CA VAL A 99 11.81 -0.94 3.99
C VAL A 99 11.87 -1.37 5.45
N ILE A 100 13.05 -1.58 6.02
CA ILE A 100 13.22 -1.93 7.44
C ILE A 100 12.83 -0.74 8.34
N SER A 101 13.06 0.47 7.85
CA SER A 101 12.76 1.72 8.54
C SER A 101 11.27 2.07 8.56
N ILE A 102 10.51 1.69 7.52
CA ILE A 102 9.07 1.97 7.39
C ILE A 102 8.26 1.44 8.59
N PRO A 103 8.29 0.14 8.95
CA PRO A 103 7.47 -0.41 10.02
C PRO A 103 7.80 0.15 11.41
N LYS A 104 9.09 0.48 11.64
CA LYS A 104 9.60 1.01 12.90
C LYS A 104 9.31 2.51 13.08
N GLY A 105 8.65 3.16 12.12
CA GLY A 105 8.42 4.60 12.12
C GLY A 105 9.71 5.42 12.04
N GLY A 106 10.81 4.82 11.58
CA GLY A 106 12.15 5.38 11.72
C GLY A 106 13.05 5.10 10.53
N GLY A 107 13.01 6.00 9.54
CA GLY A 107 14.13 6.26 8.61
C GLY A 107 15.26 7.05 9.28
N ILE A 108 16.28 7.43 8.51
CA ILE A 108 17.51 8.15 8.91
C ILE A 108 17.26 9.42 9.75
N SER A 109 16.03 9.92 9.84
CA SER A 109 15.68 11.09 10.64
C SER A 109 15.18 10.76 12.06
N LYS A 110 15.88 9.93 12.85
CA LYS A 110 15.53 9.80 14.28
C LYS A 110 15.72 11.10 15.06
N GLU A 111 16.58 12.00 14.59
CA GLU A 111 16.81 13.32 15.22
C GLU A 111 15.97 14.47 14.63
N TRP A 112 15.34 14.30 13.45
CA TRP A 112 14.58 15.39 12.81
C TRP A 112 13.06 15.35 13.06
N LYS A 113 12.54 14.33 13.77
CA LYS A 113 11.13 13.92 13.60
C LYS A 113 10.31 13.71 14.88
N VAL A 114 10.42 14.64 15.83
CA VAL A 114 9.42 14.78 16.91
C VAL A 114 8.58 16.07 16.78
N GLN A 115 8.97 17.01 15.92
CA GLN A 115 8.23 18.29 15.75
C GLN A 115 7.62 18.51 14.35
N SER A 116 7.79 17.61 13.38
CA SER A 116 7.45 17.86 11.96
C SER A 116 6.64 16.77 11.24
N LEU A 117 6.21 15.70 11.91
CA LEU A 117 5.34 14.70 11.28
C LEU A 117 4.01 15.36 10.84
N PRO A 118 3.48 15.05 9.64
CA PRO A 118 2.16 15.54 9.26
C PRO A 118 1.15 15.14 10.33
N LYS A 119 0.42 16.12 10.87
CA LYS A 119 -0.61 15.84 11.88
C LYS A 119 -1.68 14.87 11.36
N VAL A 120 -1.88 14.80 10.04
CA VAL A 120 -2.98 14.07 9.41
C VAL A 120 -2.55 13.50 8.06
N GLN A 121 -3.02 12.29 7.76
CA GLN A 121 -2.99 11.72 6.42
C GLN A 121 -3.93 12.48 5.46
N ASN A 122 -3.39 13.00 4.35
CA ASN A 122 -4.15 13.78 3.37
C ASN A 122 -4.74 12.90 2.25
N LEU A 123 -6.03 13.08 1.92
CA LEU A 123 -6.71 12.27 0.89
C LEU A 123 -6.10 12.44 -0.51
N ASN A 124 -5.67 13.66 -0.89
CA ASN A 124 -5.04 13.91 -2.19
C ASN A 124 -3.69 13.22 -2.30
N HIS A 125 -2.91 13.16 -1.22
CA HIS A 125 -1.66 12.38 -1.19
C HIS A 125 -1.94 10.89 -1.36
N VAL A 126 -2.96 10.35 -0.70
CA VAL A 126 -3.37 8.95 -0.86
C VAL A 126 -3.79 8.66 -2.30
N ILE A 127 -4.61 9.53 -2.91
CA ILE A 127 -5.01 9.41 -4.32
C ILE A 127 -3.79 9.43 -5.24
N SER A 128 -2.89 10.40 -5.06
CA SER A 128 -1.65 10.50 -5.83
C SER A 128 -0.77 9.26 -5.67
N GLY A 129 -0.66 8.73 -4.46
CA GLY A 129 0.06 7.49 -4.19
C GLY A 129 -0.54 6.30 -4.93
N PHE A 130 -1.88 6.19 -4.99
CA PHE A 130 -2.52 5.13 -5.77
C PHE A 130 -2.23 5.25 -7.26
N PHE A 131 -2.34 6.44 -7.85
CA PHE A 131 -2.00 6.66 -9.26
C PHE A 131 -0.52 6.37 -9.55
N GLY A 132 0.38 6.76 -8.65
CA GLY A 132 1.80 6.47 -8.77
C GLY A 132 2.09 4.98 -8.73
N MET A 133 1.43 4.23 -7.84
CA MET A 133 1.56 2.78 -7.76
C MET A 133 1.02 2.07 -9.01
N ILE A 134 -0.16 2.47 -9.49
CA ILE A 134 -0.76 1.93 -10.73
C ILE A 134 0.20 2.17 -11.90
N SER A 135 0.68 3.40 -12.07
CA SER A 135 1.58 3.77 -13.16
C SER A 135 2.88 2.97 -13.10
N SER A 136 3.47 2.82 -11.91
CA SER A 136 4.69 2.03 -11.70
C SER A 136 4.51 0.58 -12.15
N VAL A 137 3.39 -0.04 -11.77
CA VAL A 137 3.07 -1.43 -12.10
C VAL A 137 2.88 -1.61 -13.61
N TRP A 138 2.18 -0.69 -14.28
CA TRP A 138 2.00 -0.74 -15.73
C TRP A 138 3.31 -0.50 -16.50
N ILE A 139 4.18 0.40 -16.02
CA ILE A 139 5.52 0.60 -16.59
C ILE A 139 6.35 -0.67 -16.43
N ALA A 140 6.37 -1.27 -15.24
CA ALA A 140 7.08 -2.52 -14.98
C ALA A 140 6.56 -3.67 -15.87
N PHE A 141 5.24 -3.81 -15.99
CA PHE A 141 4.59 -4.76 -16.90
C PHE A 141 5.01 -4.53 -18.36
N GLY A 142 4.97 -3.28 -18.83
CA GLY A 142 5.42 -2.91 -20.17
C GLY A 142 6.88 -3.24 -20.44
N CYS A 143 7.76 -3.06 -19.45
CA CYS A 143 9.17 -3.45 -19.55
C CYS A 143 9.33 -4.96 -19.74
N LEU A 144 8.59 -5.79 -18.99
CA LEU A 144 8.64 -7.26 -19.14
C LEU A 144 8.18 -7.72 -20.52
N LEU A 145 7.14 -7.09 -21.07
CA LEU A 145 6.69 -7.35 -22.44
C LEU A 145 7.75 -6.92 -23.46
N ALA A 146 8.32 -5.71 -23.33
CA ALA A 146 9.37 -5.23 -24.23
C ALA A 146 10.60 -6.16 -24.23
N LEU A 147 11.04 -6.62 -23.07
CA LEU A 147 12.11 -7.62 -22.96
C LEU A 147 11.76 -8.94 -23.67
N SER A 148 10.49 -9.34 -23.64
CA SER A 148 10.02 -10.56 -24.31
C SER A 148 10.00 -10.44 -25.83
N PHE A 149 9.80 -9.22 -26.35
CA PHE A 149 9.90 -8.90 -27.78
C PHE A 149 11.33 -8.61 -28.25
N GLY A 150 12.35 -8.78 -27.39
CA GLY A 150 13.75 -8.61 -27.76
C GLY A 150 14.20 -7.15 -27.86
N PHE A 151 13.46 -6.21 -27.26
CA PHE A 151 13.94 -4.83 -27.14
C PHE A 151 15.17 -4.74 -26.23
N ARG A 152 15.95 -3.66 -26.37
CA ARG A 152 17.25 -3.48 -25.70
C ARG A 152 17.15 -3.63 -24.18
N ALA A 153 17.77 -4.68 -23.65
CA ALA A 153 17.62 -5.10 -22.26
C ALA A 153 18.05 -4.03 -21.26
N LEU A 154 19.20 -3.38 -21.49
CA LEU A 154 19.72 -2.35 -20.59
C LEU A 154 18.70 -1.24 -20.32
N ILE A 155 18.02 -0.75 -21.38
CA ILE A 155 17.05 0.35 -21.26
C ILE A 155 15.85 -0.08 -20.43
N PHE A 156 15.25 -1.22 -20.76
CA PHE A 156 14.03 -1.68 -20.09
C PHE A 156 14.28 -2.20 -18.67
N CYS A 157 15.47 -2.76 -18.39
CA CYS A 157 15.90 -3.07 -17.03
C CYS A 157 16.08 -1.78 -16.19
N SER A 158 16.68 -0.72 -16.74
CA SER A 158 16.78 0.58 -16.07
C SER A 158 15.41 1.19 -15.78
N ILE A 159 14.50 1.18 -16.76
CA ILE A 159 13.15 1.74 -16.58
C ILE A 159 12.37 0.93 -15.53
N TYR A 160 12.48 -0.41 -15.56
CA TYR A 160 11.85 -1.27 -14.56
C TYR A 160 12.32 -0.93 -13.14
N MET A 161 13.63 -0.73 -12.95
CA MET A 161 14.20 -0.33 -11.67
C MET A 161 13.68 1.03 -11.19
N LEU A 162 13.63 2.02 -12.09
CA LEU A 162 13.06 3.33 -11.79
C LEU A 162 11.57 3.22 -11.42
N ALA A 163 10.82 2.34 -12.09
CA ALA A 163 9.42 2.07 -11.77
C ALA A 163 9.28 1.46 -10.36
N LEU A 164 10.18 0.56 -9.93
CA LEU A 164 10.17 0.05 -8.57
C LEU A 164 10.50 1.12 -7.52
N CYS A 165 11.46 2.01 -7.78
CA CYS A 165 11.72 3.16 -6.91
C CYS A 165 10.45 4.03 -6.77
N PHE A 166 9.82 4.36 -7.91
CA PHE A 166 8.61 5.16 -7.93
C PHE A 166 7.44 4.45 -7.23
N PHE A 167 7.37 3.11 -7.32
CA PHE A 167 6.39 2.28 -6.63
C PHE A 167 6.50 2.43 -5.11
N ILE A 168 7.72 2.36 -4.56
CA ILE A 168 7.99 2.53 -3.12
C ILE A 168 7.61 3.94 -2.66
N VAL A 169 8.07 4.98 -3.38
CA VAL A 169 7.75 6.38 -3.04
C VAL A 169 6.23 6.61 -3.06
N SER A 170 5.54 6.05 -4.05
CA SER A 170 4.08 6.15 -4.15
C SER A 170 3.36 5.46 -2.98
N TYR A 171 3.86 4.31 -2.53
CA TYR A 171 3.34 3.64 -1.34
C TYR A 171 3.53 4.47 -0.07
N MET A 172 4.65 5.20 0.06
CA MET A 172 4.88 6.07 1.21
C MET A 172 3.83 7.19 1.33
N MET A 173 3.22 7.61 0.23
CA MET A 173 2.13 8.59 0.24
C MET A 173 0.80 7.99 0.75
N ILE A 174 0.65 6.67 0.68
CA ILE A 174 -0.52 5.94 1.19
C ILE A 174 -0.30 5.49 2.63
N SER A 175 0.94 5.20 3.02
CA SER A 175 1.27 4.77 4.38
C SER A 175 0.93 5.84 5.42
N ASN A 176 0.26 5.45 6.50
CA ASN A 176 -0.09 6.31 7.63
C ASN A 176 0.86 6.13 8.83
N VAL A 177 1.92 5.32 8.69
CA VAL A 177 2.84 4.94 9.78
C VAL A 177 3.55 6.14 10.42
N LEU A 178 3.61 7.25 9.69
CA LEU A 178 4.27 8.50 10.09
C LEU A 178 3.24 9.62 10.34
N THR A 179 1.99 9.28 10.65
CA THR A 179 0.94 10.25 10.92
C THR A 179 0.31 10.01 12.29
N HIS A 180 -0.26 11.05 12.90
CA HIS A 180 -0.99 10.91 14.15
C HIS A 180 -2.45 10.45 13.94
N LEU A 181 -3.03 10.85 12.82
CA LEU A 181 -4.37 10.51 12.42
C LEU A 181 -4.36 9.86 11.03
N TYR A 182 -5.12 8.78 10.89
CA TYR A 182 -5.30 8.07 9.64
C TYR A 182 -6.71 8.24 9.11
N LEU A 183 -6.85 8.11 7.79
CA LEU A 183 -8.15 8.20 7.14
C LEU A 183 -8.76 6.82 6.90
N ILE A 184 -10.08 6.74 7.04
CA ILE A 184 -10.90 5.57 6.70
C ILE A 184 -12.01 6.00 5.76
N LEU A 185 -12.21 5.24 4.68
CA LEU A 185 -13.39 5.39 3.85
C LEU A 185 -14.63 4.80 4.56
N PRO A 186 -15.79 5.48 4.51
CA PRO A 186 -17.04 4.93 5.01
C PRO A 186 -17.31 3.54 4.42
N PRO A 187 -17.93 2.61 5.17
CA PRO A 187 -18.14 1.24 4.71
C PRO A 187 -18.75 1.16 3.31
N GLU A 188 -19.77 1.96 3.01
CA GLU A 188 -20.44 2.06 1.71
C GLU A 188 -19.53 2.53 0.57
N ASN A 189 -18.44 3.23 0.86
CA ASN A 189 -17.48 3.72 -0.12
C ASN A 189 -16.25 2.81 -0.26
N GLN A 190 -16.04 1.85 0.63
CA GLN A 190 -14.96 0.86 0.50
C GLN A 190 -15.18 -0.04 -0.74
N PRO A 191 -14.14 -0.43 -1.49
CA PRO A 191 -14.32 -1.10 -2.78
C PRO A 191 -15.08 -2.43 -2.69
N PHE A 192 -14.94 -3.16 -1.58
CA PHE A 192 -15.53 -4.49 -1.40
C PHE A 192 -16.83 -4.51 -0.57
N SER A 193 -17.45 -3.35 -0.34
CA SER A 193 -18.80 -3.31 0.23
C SER A 193 -19.85 -3.62 -0.83
N GLY A 194 -20.23 -4.90 -0.91
CA GLY A 194 -21.17 -5.40 -1.91
C GLY A 194 -20.55 -5.48 -3.31
N ILE A 195 -21.41 -5.63 -4.32
CA ILE A 195 -21.00 -5.73 -5.73
C ILE A 195 -21.09 -4.35 -6.37
N LYS A 196 -19.96 -3.82 -6.83
CA LYS A 196 -19.87 -2.50 -7.47
C LYS A 196 -19.45 -2.64 -8.92
N LEU A 197 -20.15 -1.93 -9.82
CA LEU A 197 -19.90 -2.02 -11.26
C LEU A 197 -18.43 -1.72 -11.63
N HIS A 198 -17.83 -0.67 -11.05
CA HIS A 198 -16.44 -0.32 -11.34
C HIS A 198 -15.45 -1.41 -10.92
N VAL A 199 -15.73 -2.14 -9.83
CA VAL A 199 -14.89 -3.27 -9.39
C VAL A 199 -14.98 -4.41 -10.40
N VAL A 200 -16.18 -4.72 -10.90
CA VAL A 200 -16.38 -5.76 -11.92
C VAL A 200 -15.67 -5.38 -13.22
N LEU A 201 -15.88 -4.16 -13.72
CA LEU A 201 -15.28 -3.70 -14.98
C LEU A 201 -13.75 -3.66 -14.91
N LEU A 202 -13.19 -3.11 -13.82
CA LEU A 202 -11.74 -3.12 -13.62
C LEU A 202 -11.21 -4.56 -13.49
N GLY A 203 -11.94 -5.45 -12.84
CA GLY A 203 -11.57 -6.86 -12.71
C GLY A 203 -11.52 -7.57 -14.06
N LEU A 204 -12.56 -7.41 -14.89
CA LEU A 204 -12.61 -7.98 -16.24
C LEU A 204 -11.50 -7.44 -17.14
N PHE A 205 -11.22 -6.14 -17.07
CA PHE A 205 -10.11 -5.54 -17.81
C PHE A 205 -8.76 -6.13 -17.43
N HIS A 206 -8.43 -6.17 -16.13
CA HIS A 206 -7.16 -6.74 -15.66
C HIS A 206 -7.05 -8.23 -15.95
N LEU A 207 -8.17 -8.98 -15.86
CA LEU A 207 -8.21 -10.39 -16.21
C LEU A 207 -7.92 -10.61 -17.70
N ALA A 208 -8.54 -9.84 -18.59
CA ALA A 208 -8.31 -9.95 -20.03
C ALA A 208 -6.84 -9.69 -20.39
N VAL A 209 -6.25 -8.62 -19.81
CA VAL A 209 -4.82 -8.31 -20.01
C VAL A 209 -3.92 -9.40 -19.39
N GLY A 210 -4.33 -9.96 -18.25
CA GLY A 210 -3.63 -11.07 -17.59
C GLY A 210 -3.59 -12.31 -18.47
N ILE A 211 -4.73 -12.72 -19.02
CA ILE A 211 -4.83 -13.84 -19.97
C ILE A 211 -3.94 -13.57 -21.18
N ALA A 212 -4.01 -12.38 -21.79
CA ALA A 212 -3.15 -12.03 -22.91
C ALA A 212 -1.66 -12.16 -22.55
N SER A 213 -1.25 -11.71 -21.37
CA SER A 213 0.15 -11.77 -20.93
C SER A 213 0.72 -13.19 -20.85
N VAL A 214 -0.11 -14.19 -20.52
CA VAL A 214 0.28 -15.61 -20.51
C VAL A 214 0.74 -16.08 -21.90
N PHE A 215 0.11 -15.56 -22.95
CA PHE A 215 0.46 -15.91 -24.33
C PHE A 215 1.62 -15.09 -24.91
N PHE A 216 1.87 -13.88 -24.39
CA PHE A 216 2.86 -12.96 -24.97
C PHE A 216 4.21 -12.94 -24.27
N THR A 217 4.35 -13.49 -23.06
CA THR A 217 5.63 -13.43 -22.34
C THR A 217 5.93 -14.66 -21.51
N LYS A 218 7.20 -15.08 -21.49
CA LYS A 218 7.73 -16.09 -20.56
C LYS A 218 7.76 -15.61 -19.10
N PHE A 219 7.64 -14.30 -18.88
CA PHE A 219 7.58 -13.66 -17.57
C PHE A 219 6.15 -13.54 -17.03
N TRP A 220 5.19 -14.27 -17.62
CA TRP A 220 3.77 -14.16 -17.29
C TRP A 220 3.42 -14.30 -15.81
N PRO A 221 4.11 -15.12 -14.96
CA PRO A 221 3.73 -15.20 -13.54
C PRO A 221 3.91 -13.85 -12.83
N ILE A 222 4.97 -13.12 -13.19
CA ILE A 222 5.26 -11.78 -12.65
C ILE A 222 4.22 -10.79 -13.18
N CYS A 223 3.91 -10.85 -14.48
CA CYS A 223 2.91 -10.00 -15.11
C CYS A 223 1.52 -10.17 -14.48
N VAL A 224 1.08 -11.39 -14.22
CA VAL A 224 -0.22 -11.67 -13.59
C VAL A 224 -0.26 -11.10 -12.16
N LEU A 225 0.82 -11.24 -11.39
CA LEU A 225 0.92 -10.64 -10.06
C LEU A 225 0.89 -9.11 -10.10
N LEU A 226 1.62 -8.50 -11.03
CA LEU A 226 1.61 -7.05 -11.27
C LEU A 226 0.18 -6.59 -11.60
N LEU A 227 -0.52 -7.27 -12.51
CA LEU A 227 -1.89 -6.92 -12.89
C LEU A 227 -2.90 -7.12 -11.76
N LEU A 228 -2.76 -8.17 -10.96
CA LEU A 228 -3.56 -8.37 -9.75
C LEU A 228 -3.35 -7.21 -8.77
N SER A 229 -2.10 -6.75 -8.63
CA SER A 229 -1.77 -5.60 -7.80
C SER A 229 -2.35 -4.30 -8.33
N SER A 230 -2.21 -4.06 -9.62
CA SER A 230 -2.81 -2.93 -10.31
C SER A 230 -4.33 -2.89 -10.15
N PHE A 231 -4.99 -4.03 -10.20
CA PHE A 231 -6.44 -4.13 -9.95
C PHE A 231 -6.80 -3.65 -8.54
N VAL A 232 -6.12 -4.17 -7.52
CA VAL A 232 -6.34 -3.77 -6.12
C VAL A 232 -6.08 -2.27 -5.94
N PHE A 233 -5.02 -1.73 -6.55
CA PHE A 233 -4.73 -0.30 -6.46
C PHE A 233 -5.78 0.55 -7.18
N SER A 234 -6.24 0.12 -8.36
CA SER A 234 -7.23 0.81 -9.18
C SER A 234 -8.59 0.95 -8.49
N ILE A 235 -9.09 -0.11 -7.87
CA ILE A 235 -10.39 -0.06 -7.16
C ILE A 235 -10.32 0.82 -5.92
N ASN A 236 -9.18 0.84 -5.22
CA ASN A 236 -8.99 1.71 -4.06
C ASN A 236 -8.78 3.17 -4.49
N ALA A 237 -8.04 3.41 -5.58
CA ALA A 237 -7.91 4.73 -6.20
C ALA A 237 -9.29 5.29 -6.57
N TRP A 238 -10.10 4.50 -7.27
CA TRP A 238 -11.46 4.85 -7.63
C TRP A 238 -12.28 5.24 -6.40
N SER A 239 -12.25 4.39 -5.37
CA SER A 239 -12.97 4.65 -4.11
C SER A 239 -12.53 5.98 -3.47
N CYS A 240 -11.24 6.28 -3.44
CA CYS A 240 -10.72 7.53 -2.87
C CYS A 240 -11.08 8.77 -3.72
N VAL A 241 -11.00 8.66 -5.05
CA VAL A 241 -11.30 9.77 -5.98
C VAL A 241 -12.76 10.17 -5.87
N PHE A 242 -13.66 9.19 -5.83
CA PHE A 242 -15.10 9.41 -5.86
C PHE A 242 -15.75 9.43 -4.48
N THR A 243 -14.98 9.27 -3.39
CA THR A 243 -15.58 9.31 -2.06
C THR A 243 -16.15 10.70 -1.76
N PRO A 244 -17.41 10.80 -1.32
CA PRO A 244 -18.03 12.06 -0.91
C PRO A 244 -17.53 12.53 0.47
N SER A 245 -17.09 11.61 1.31
CA SER A 245 -16.58 11.88 2.65
C SER A 245 -15.60 10.81 3.11
N TYR A 246 -14.86 11.09 4.17
CA TYR A 246 -14.03 10.13 4.88
C TYR A 246 -14.01 10.42 6.38
N ILE A 247 -13.47 9.50 7.17
CA ILE A 247 -13.42 9.59 8.63
C ILE A 247 -11.96 9.69 9.05
N LEU A 248 -11.63 10.64 9.90
CA LEU A 248 -10.32 10.74 10.55
C LEU A 248 -10.34 10.03 11.89
N CYS A 249 -9.35 9.17 12.09
CA CYS A 249 -9.24 8.34 13.27
C CYS A 249 -7.86 8.45 13.93
N GLU A 250 -7.85 8.37 15.26
CA GLU A 250 -6.66 8.09 16.06
C GLU A 250 -6.18 6.67 15.86
N HIS A 251 -4.86 6.49 15.82
CA HIS A 251 -4.27 5.16 15.86
C HIS A 251 -4.64 4.38 17.12
N ARG A 252 -4.89 3.08 16.94
CA ARG A 252 -5.03 2.07 17.99
C ARG A 252 -3.90 1.07 17.89
N GLU A 253 -3.31 0.79 19.05
CA GLU A 253 -2.19 -0.15 19.18
C GLU A 253 -2.72 -1.57 18.98
N TYR A 254 -3.86 -1.89 19.60
CA TYR A 254 -4.48 -3.21 19.58
C TYR A 254 -5.85 -3.25 18.92
N GLU A 255 -6.26 -4.43 18.44
CA GLU A 255 -7.61 -4.68 17.91
C GLU A 255 -8.69 -4.48 19.01
N GLU A 256 -8.38 -4.83 20.25
CA GLU A 256 -9.31 -4.68 21.37
C GLU A 256 -9.65 -3.22 21.68
N ASP A 257 -8.71 -2.31 21.46
CA ASP A 257 -8.96 -0.88 21.65
C ASP A 257 -9.93 -0.35 20.60
N MET A 258 -9.88 -0.90 19.38
CA MET A 258 -10.86 -0.59 18.32
C MET A 258 -12.27 -1.03 18.69
N LEU A 259 -12.43 -2.13 19.45
CA LEU A 259 -13.73 -2.61 19.93
C LEU A 259 -14.30 -1.71 21.03
N LYS A 260 -13.44 -1.13 21.87
CA LYS A 260 -13.84 -0.19 22.93
C LYS A 260 -14.17 1.19 22.36
N SER A 261 -13.32 1.70 21.48
CA SER A 261 -13.52 2.97 20.80
C SER A 261 -12.82 2.97 19.44
N PRO A 262 -13.56 3.19 18.33
CA PRO A 262 -12.97 3.17 16.99
C PRO A 262 -12.00 4.33 16.72
N GLY A 263 -11.87 5.26 17.67
CA GLY A 263 -10.96 6.40 17.59
C GLY A 263 -11.37 7.46 16.60
N ILE A 264 -12.65 7.52 16.24
CA ILE A 264 -13.20 8.54 15.35
C ILE A 264 -13.04 9.92 15.99
N ILE A 265 -12.37 10.83 15.28
CA ILE A 265 -12.16 12.22 15.71
C ILE A 265 -13.06 13.17 14.95
N CYS A 266 -13.16 13.02 13.63
CA CYS A 266 -13.86 13.96 12.78
C CYS A 266 -14.35 13.27 11.51
N HIS A 267 -15.54 13.65 11.06
CA HIS A 267 -16.04 13.34 9.72
C HIS A 267 -15.61 14.45 8.76
N VAL A 268 -15.02 14.08 7.63
CA VAL A 268 -14.52 15.03 6.66
C VAL A 268 -15.27 14.92 5.34
N ALA A 269 -15.85 16.02 4.89
CA ALA A 269 -16.54 16.11 3.62
C ALA A 269 -15.58 16.55 2.50
N VAL A 270 -15.69 15.90 1.36
CA VAL A 270 -14.88 16.20 0.17
C VAL A 270 -15.66 17.14 -0.73
N ARG A 271 -15.36 18.45 -0.65
CA ARG A 271 -16.12 19.51 -1.35
C ARG A 271 -16.29 19.25 -2.85
N ARG A 272 -15.25 18.75 -3.53
CA ARG A 272 -15.29 18.43 -4.97
C ARG A 272 -16.34 17.36 -5.35
N ASN A 273 -16.82 16.57 -4.39
CA ASN A 273 -17.77 15.49 -4.61
C ASN A 273 -19.15 15.76 -3.98
N LEU A 274 -19.37 16.93 -3.37
CA LEU A 274 -20.63 17.25 -2.68
C LEU A 274 -21.85 17.19 -3.61
N GLY A 275 -21.73 17.74 -4.83
CA GLY A 275 -22.80 17.73 -5.82
C GLY A 275 -23.15 16.35 -6.39
N LYS A 276 -22.38 15.31 -6.04
CA LYS A 276 -22.61 13.91 -6.42
C LYS A 276 -23.19 13.08 -5.26
N MET A 277 -23.38 13.68 -4.08
CA MET A 277 -24.04 13.02 -2.96
C MET A 277 -25.52 12.80 -3.30
N LYS A 278 -26.04 11.61 -2.98
CA LYS A 278 -27.48 11.33 -3.08
C LYS A 278 -28.31 12.27 -2.20
N ASP A 279 -27.74 12.73 -1.10
CA ASP A 279 -28.32 13.74 -0.21
C ASP A 279 -27.23 14.72 0.26
N PRO A 280 -27.09 15.89 -0.39
CA PRO A 280 -26.08 16.89 -0.04
C PRO A 280 -26.26 17.51 1.36
N MET A 281 -27.44 17.35 1.96
CA MET A 281 -27.76 17.87 3.30
C MET A 281 -27.55 16.83 4.40
N ASN A 282 -27.34 15.56 4.05
CA ASN A 282 -27.09 14.47 5.01
C ASN A 282 -25.60 14.33 5.34
N LEU A 283 -24.96 15.45 5.66
CA LEU A 283 -23.59 15.46 6.16
C LEU A 283 -23.60 15.19 7.67
N PRO A 284 -22.63 14.41 8.19
CA PRO A 284 -22.56 14.12 9.62
C PRO A 284 -22.48 15.42 10.44
N ILE A 285 -23.21 15.51 11.55
CA ILE A 285 -23.15 16.67 12.43
C ILE A 285 -21.69 16.89 12.89
N GLY A 286 -21.18 18.11 12.74
CA GLY A 286 -19.80 18.46 13.12
C GLY A 286 -18.73 18.09 12.09
N PHE A 287 -19.11 17.87 10.83
CA PHE A 287 -18.15 17.63 9.76
C PHE A 287 -17.25 18.85 9.47
N GLN A 288 -16.04 18.61 8.96
CA GLN A 288 -15.18 19.63 8.38
C GLN A 288 -14.99 19.38 6.88
N PHE A 289 -14.66 20.40 6.10
CA PHE A 289 -14.26 20.17 4.71
C PHE A 289 -12.77 19.84 4.62
N ASP A 290 -12.40 18.93 3.71
CA ASP A 290 -11.00 18.51 3.47
C ASP A 290 -10.06 19.70 3.16
N ASP A 291 -10.56 20.72 2.46
CA ASP A 291 -9.81 21.92 2.11
C ASP A 291 -9.67 22.95 3.25
N GLN A 292 -10.42 22.75 4.34
CA GLN A 292 -10.47 23.65 5.51
C GLN A 292 -10.24 22.89 6.82
N LEU A 293 -9.62 21.71 6.75
CA LEU A 293 -9.45 20.82 7.89
C LEU A 293 -8.53 21.45 8.95
N ASP A 294 -9.10 21.83 10.09
CA ASP A 294 -8.37 22.26 11.27
C ASP A 294 -8.32 21.15 12.33
N VAL A 295 -7.10 20.66 12.57
CA VAL A 295 -6.80 19.63 13.56
C VAL A 295 -6.14 20.17 14.82
N SER A 296 -5.90 21.47 14.91
CA SER A 296 -5.29 22.09 16.09
C SER A 296 -6.22 22.10 17.31
N GLY A 297 -7.53 22.24 17.07
CA GLY A 297 -8.57 22.19 18.10
C GLY A 297 -9.06 20.77 18.43
N LEU A 298 -8.69 19.76 17.65
CA LEU A 298 -9.11 18.38 17.87
C LEU A 298 -8.29 17.77 19.01
N LYS A 299 -8.93 17.56 20.16
CA LYS A 299 -8.30 16.86 21.30
C LYS A 299 -8.30 15.37 21.02
N TYR A 300 -7.12 14.80 20.87
CA TYR A 300 -6.96 13.36 20.69
C TYR A 300 -6.00 12.78 21.74
N LYS A 301 -6.38 11.67 22.36
CA LYS A 301 -5.57 10.96 23.36
C LYS A 301 -4.94 9.77 22.66
N VAL A 302 -3.61 9.73 22.59
CA VAL A 302 -2.93 8.45 22.32
C VAL A 302 -3.19 7.56 23.53
N LEU A 303 -4.23 6.73 23.45
CA LEU A 303 -4.54 5.70 24.45
C LEU A 303 -3.41 4.67 24.43
N LYS A 304 -2.43 4.85 25.33
CA LYS A 304 -1.55 3.75 25.75
C LYS A 304 -2.39 2.88 26.68
N SER A 305 -3.05 1.87 26.14
CA SER A 305 -3.77 0.90 26.95
C SER A 305 -2.76 -0.02 27.65
N TYR A 306 -2.76 0.05 28.99
CA TYR A 306 -2.05 -0.82 29.94
C TYR A 306 -0.52 -0.72 29.97
N LYS A 307 -0.02 -0.08 31.04
CA LYS A 307 1.17 -0.56 31.75
C LYS A 307 0.72 -1.65 32.72
#